data_AF-A0A258ELJ9-F1
#
_entry.id   AF-A0A258ELJ9-F1
#
_cell.length_a   1.000
_cell.length_b   1.000
_cell.length_c   1.000
_cell.angle_alpha   90.00
_cell.angle_beta   90.00
_cell.angle_gamma   90.00
#
_symmetry.space_group_name_H-M   'P 1'
#
loop_
_entity.id
_entity.type
_entity.pdbx_description
1 polymer ?
#
loop_
_entity_poly.entity_id
_entity_poly.type
_entity_poly.pdbx_seq_one_letter_code
_entity_poly.pdbx_strand_id
1 'polypeptide(L)'
;MEDFEDQKFIPGIYNWCDRWCERCAMTDRCRLFEREESRKQAHPEQDWTEAVADNFAETLQMLQQMADEMGIDLESEEVKEEAKAQMALSDAQEVIAENHPLHELSEEYWKKGKAWLDSTVLKDHLLQWKDWVEMGTLEVKVAESNLKSAEEALDVIQWFLFMIPVKIKRALHDQLDGFWEEYEEHERGDLGTAKIAAISIERSTSAWKTLHELLPQEEELIDILSILEKMQKGLLEVFPNYSKFIRPGFDD
;
A
#
# COMPACT_ATOMS: atom_id res chain seq x y z
N MET A 1 -24.06 25.62 12.75
CA MET A 1 -24.52 24.23 12.76
C MET A 1 -23.24 23.43 12.59
N GLU A 2 -22.75 22.80 13.66
CA GLU A 2 -21.76 21.73 13.46
C GLU A 2 -22.44 20.67 12.59
N ASP A 3 -21.82 20.39 11.45
CA ASP A 3 -22.43 19.63 10.37
C ASP A 3 -22.62 18.18 10.82
N PHE A 4 -23.87 17.71 10.89
CA PHE A 4 -24.16 16.32 11.24
C PHE A 4 -23.52 15.32 10.24
N GLU A 5 -23.15 15.78 9.04
CA GLU A 5 -22.39 15.00 8.05
C GLU A 5 -20.95 14.71 8.48
N ASP A 6 -20.32 15.58 9.28
CA ASP A 6 -18.93 15.40 9.71
C ASP A 6 -18.78 14.32 10.79
N GLN A 7 -19.87 13.94 11.48
CA GLN A 7 -19.85 12.87 12.48
C GLN A 7 -19.91 11.46 11.86
N LYS A 8 -20.38 11.32 10.62
CA LYS A 8 -20.46 10.03 9.92
C LYS A 8 -19.06 9.52 9.56
N PHE A 9 -18.22 10.40 9.03
CA PHE A 9 -16.93 10.05 8.46
C PHE A 9 -15.82 10.11 9.49
N ILE A 10 -14.85 9.19 9.38
CA ILE A 10 -13.66 9.19 10.24
C ILE A 10 -12.60 10.06 9.59
N PRO A 11 -12.17 11.18 10.22
CA PRO A 11 -11.15 12.06 9.67
C PRO A 11 -9.84 11.30 9.42
N GLY A 12 -9.24 11.51 8.25
CA GLY A 12 -7.92 10.95 7.92
C GLY A 12 -7.83 9.42 7.81
N ILE A 13 -8.95 8.67 7.88
CA ILE A 13 -8.96 7.19 7.75
C ILE A 13 -8.23 6.71 6.48
N TYR A 14 -8.38 7.47 5.39
CA TYR A 14 -7.77 7.16 4.11
C TYR A 14 -6.25 7.40 4.06
N ASN A 15 -5.66 8.08 5.03
CA ASN A 15 -4.20 8.29 5.10
C ASN A 15 -3.47 7.01 5.54
N TRP A 16 -4.15 6.17 6.33
CA TRP A 16 -3.58 5.01 7.01
C TRP A 16 -4.31 3.71 6.65
N CYS A 17 -4.66 3.57 5.37
CA CYS A 17 -5.29 2.37 4.81
C CYS A 17 -4.39 1.68 3.77
N ASP A 18 -4.78 0.47 3.36
CA ASP A 18 -4.13 -0.30 2.30
C ASP A 18 -4.70 -0.04 0.90
N ARG A 19 -5.64 0.92 0.79
CA ARG A 19 -6.39 1.27 -0.43
C ARG A 19 -7.21 0.13 -1.06
N TRP A 20 -7.37 -1.02 -0.40
CA TRP A 20 -8.15 -2.15 -0.92
C TRP A 20 -9.64 -1.98 -0.63
N CYS A 21 -10.26 -1.02 -1.29
CA CYS A 21 -11.62 -0.56 -0.97
C CYS A 21 -12.66 -1.68 -1.12
N GLU A 22 -12.49 -2.58 -2.09
CA GLU A 22 -13.37 -3.73 -2.35
C GLU A 22 -13.42 -4.73 -1.19
N ARG A 23 -12.41 -4.71 -0.31
CA ARG A 23 -12.31 -5.56 0.88
C ARG A 23 -12.31 -4.75 2.20
N CYS A 24 -12.53 -3.44 2.12
CA CYS A 24 -12.45 -2.56 3.29
C CYS A 24 -13.77 -2.55 4.08
N ALA A 25 -13.69 -2.87 5.37
CA ALA A 25 -14.84 -2.85 6.27
C ALA A 25 -15.32 -1.43 6.67
N MET A 26 -14.59 -0.39 6.26
CA MET A 26 -14.81 1.01 6.69
C MET A 26 -15.32 1.92 5.57
N THR A 27 -15.72 1.35 4.42
CA THR A 27 -16.22 2.11 3.26
C THR A 27 -17.39 3.03 3.62
N ASP A 28 -18.32 2.58 4.47
CA ASP A 28 -19.47 3.37 4.94
C ASP A 28 -19.09 4.61 5.76
N ARG A 29 -17.87 4.64 6.31
CA ARG A 29 -17.33 5.72 7.14
C ARG A 29 -16.13 6.44 6.50
N CYS A 30 -15.84 6.16 5.23
CA CYS A 30 -14.72 6.72 4.50
C CYS A 30 -15.20 7.79 3.50
N ARG A 31 -14.91 9.07 3.79
CA ARG A 31 -15.27 10.19 2.90
C ARG A 31 -14.63 10.07 1.52
N LEU A 32 -13.39 9.56 1.45
CA LEU A 32 -12.71 9.35 0.17
C LEU A 32 -13.44 8.30 -0.69
N PHE A 33 -13.87 7.19 -0.10
CA PHE A 33 -14.60 6.15 -0.84
C PHE A 33 -15.93 6.68 -1.38
N GLU A 34 -16.70 7.36 -0.52
CA GLU A 34 -17.98 7.95 -0.90
C GLU A 34 -17.83 8.98 -2.05
N ARG A 35 -16.79 9.82 -2.00
CA ARG A 35 -16.50 10.79 -3.06
C ARG A 35 -16.10 10.13 -4.36
N GLU A 36 -15.24 9.11 -4.31
CA GLU A 36 -14.80 8.37 -5.49
C GLU A 36 -15.96 7.63 -6.16
N GLU A 37 -16.83 6.98 -5.38
CA GLU A 37 -18.02 6.31 -5.91
C GLU A 37 -19.03 7.31 -6.49
N SER A 38 -19.23 8.45 -5.84
CA SER A 38 -20.08 9.52 -6.36
C SER A 38 -19.54 10.07 -7.68
N ARG A 39 -18.22 10.25 -7.81
CA ARG A 39 -17.59 10.68 -9.07
C ARG A 39 -17.78 9.65 -10.18
N LYS A 40 -17.53 8.36 -9.90
CA LYS A 40 -17.77 7.27 -10.88
C LYS A 40 -19.22 7.21 -11.34
N GLN A 41 -20.19 7.44 -10.44
CA GLN A 41 -21.61 7.45 -10.79
C GLN A 41 -22.00 8.69 -11.61
N ALA A 42 -21.45 9.85 -11.27
CA ALA A 42 -21.69 11.10 -12.01
C ALA A 42 -21.03 11.10 -13.40
N HIS A 43 -19.89 10.43 -13.53
CA HIS A 43 -19.06 10.41 -14.73
C HIS A 43 -18.64 8.98 -15.13
N PRO A 44 -19.58 8.11 -15.53
CA PRO A 44 -19.31 6.68 -15.76
C PRO A 44 -18.42 6.39 -16.97
N GLU A 45 -18.34 7.30 -17.93
CA GLU A 45 -17.48 7.17 -19.12
C GLU A 45 -16.18 7.97 -19.01
N GLN A 46 -15.95 8.67 -17.89
CA GLN A 46 -14.74 9.48 -17.70
C GLN A 46 -13.53 8.56 -17.61
N ASP A 47 -12.50 8.87 -18.40
CA ASP A 47 -11.23 8.17 -18.32
C ASP A 47 -10.50 8.53 -17.02
N TRP A 48 -9.71 7.60 -16.50
CA TRP A 48 -8.96 7.83 -15.27
C TRP A 48 -7.95 8.98 -15.42
N THR A 49 -7.42 9.23 -16.63
CA THR A 49 -6.50 10.35 -16.88
C THR A 49 -7.19 11.71 -16.74
N GLU A 50 -8.43 11.82 -17.22
CA GLU A 50 -9.26 13.02 -17.06
C GLU A 50 -9.60 13.24 -15.59
N ALA A 51 -9.99 12.17 -14.87
CA ALA A 51 -10.28 12.26 -13.45
C ALA A 51 -9.06 12.72 -12.63
N VAL A 52 -7.86 12.26 -13.00
CA VAL A 52 -6.61 12.74 -12.39
C VAL A 52 -6.39 14.22 -12.69
N ALA A 53 -6.54 14.64 -13.95
CA ALA A 53 -6.36 16.04 -14.34
C ALA A 53 -7.33 16.99 -13.60
N ASP A 54 -8.59 16.60 -13.46
CA ASP A 54 -9.61 17.37 -12.74
C ASP A 54 -9.25 17.53 -11.26
N ASN A 55 -8.83 16.44 -10.58
CA ASN A 55 -8.40 16.51 -9.18
C ASN A 55 -7.18 17.44 -8.98
N PHE A 56 -6.23 17.42 -9.92
CA PHE A 56 -5.07 18.33 -9.87
C PHE A 56 -5.48 19.79 -10.08
N ALA A 57 -6.38 20.05 -11.03
CA ALA A 57 -6.88 21.40 -11.28
C ALA A 57 -7.63 21.95 -10.05
N GLU A 58 -8.50 21.15 -9.44
CA GLU A 58 -9.21 21.51 -8.21
C GLU A 58 -8.22 21.78 -7.06
N THR A 59 -7.24 20.89 -6.86
CA THR A 59 -6.23 21.05 -5.81
C THR A 59 -5.41 22.32 -6.01
N LEU A 60 -4.97 22.61 -7.25
CA LEU A 60 -4.20 23.81 -7.56
C LEU A 60 -5.02 25.08 -7.31
N GLN A 61 -6.31 25.06 -7.66
CA GLN A 61 -7.22 26.17 -7.37
C GLN A 61 -7.35 26.41 -5.87
N MET A 62 -7.51 25.35 -5.07
CA MET A 62 -7.58 25.44 -3.61
C MET A 62 -6.28 26.01 -3.03
N LEU A 63 -5.12 25.54 -3.49
CA LEU A 63 -3.82 26.05 -3.04
C LEU A 63 -3.62 27.53 -3.37
N GLN A 64 -4.01 27.97 -4.57
CA GLN A 64 -3.95 29.39 -4.95
C GLN A 64 -4.84 30.24 -4.05
N GLN A 65 -6.08 29.79 -3.78
CA GLN A 65 -6.99 30.51 -2.89
C GLN A 65 -6.43 30.63 -1.48
N MET A 66 -5.87 29.54 -0.93
CA MET A 66 -5.23 29.56 0.38
C MET A 66 -4.01 30.50 0.42
N ALA A 67 -3.19 30.50 -0.62
CA ALA A 67 -2.05 31.41 -0.73
C ALA A 67 -2.51 32.87 -0.73
N ASP A 68 -3.53 33.21 -1.52
CA ASP A 68 -4.11 34.55 -1.59
C ASP A 68 -4.68 34.99 -0.22
N GLU A 69 -5.41 34.09 0.47
CA GLU A 69 -5.98 34.35 1.81
C GLU A 69 -4.91 34.57 2.88
N MET A 70 -3.80 33.83 2.79
CA MET A 70 -2.65 33.98 3.69
C MET A 70 -1.72 35.14 3.29
N GLY A 71 -1.97 35.78 2.16
CA GLY A 71 -1.12 36.86 1.63
C GLY A 71 0.26 36.38 1.14
N ILE A 72 0.36 35.11 0.73
CA ILE A 72 1.58 34.49 0.21
C ILE A 72 1.63 34.70 -1.30
N ASP A 73 2.67 35.41 -1.77
CA ASP A 73 2.95 35.55 -3.20
C ASP A 73 3.78 34.36 -3.69
N LEU A 74 3.09 33.38 -4.32
CA LEU A 74 3.71 32.18 -4.90
C LEU A 74 4.73 32.49 -6.00
N GLU A 75 4.62 33.65 -6.64
CA GLU A 75 5.52 34.06 -7.72
C GLU A 75 6.74 34.85 -7.23
N SER A 76 6.80 35.15 -5.93
CA SER A 76 7.93 35.84 -5.33
C SER A 76 9.21 35.00 -5.41
N GLU A 77 10.35 35.69 -5.55
CA GLU A 77 11.65 35.03 -5.66
C GLU A 77 12.01 34.27 -4.37
N GLU A 78 11.60 34.79 -3.20
CA GLU A 78 11.81 34.16 -1.90
C GLU A 78 11.13 32.79 -1.82
N VAL A 79 9.83 32.72 -2.16
CA VAL A 79 9.08 31.46 -2.18
C VAL A 79 9.66 30.47 -3.19
N LYS A 80 10.10 30.94 -4.37
CA LYS A 80 10.70 30.07 -5.39
C LYS A 80 12.03 29.47 -4.95
N GLU A 81 12.88 30.26 -4.32
CA GLU A 81 14.17 29.77 -3.81
C GLU A 81 13.99 28.82 -2.62
N GLU A 82 13.05 29.10 -1.71
CA GLU A 82 12.67 28.17 -0.63
C GLU A 82 12.13 26.85 -1.17
N ALA A 83 11.19 26.89 -2.11
CA ALA A 83 10.62 25.70 -2.74
C ALA A 83 11.71 24.86 -3.43
N LYS A 84 12.63 25.50 -4.15
CA LYS A 84 13.75 24.83 -4.80
C LYS A 84 14.72 24.19 -3.80
N ALA A 85 15.00 24.87 -2.68
CA ALA A 85 15.83 24.31 -1.61
C ALA A 85 15.15 23.08 -0.96
N GLN A 86 13.84 23.16 -0.70
CA GLN A 86 13.06 22.06 -0.15
C GLN A 86 12.98 20.86 -1.13
N MET A 87 12.77 21.12 -2.42
CA MET A 87 12.82 20.08 -3.45
C MET A 87 14.19 19.38 -3.49
N ALA A 88 15.28 20.15 -3.48
CA ALA A 88 16.63 19.58 -3.48
C ALA A 88 16.92 18.73 -2.23
N LEU A 89 16.41 19.14 -1.06
CA LEU A 89 16.49 18.35 0.17
C LEU A 89 15.70 17.05 0.04
N SER A 90 14.45 17.13 -0.43
CA SER A 90 13.60 15.96 -0.66
C SER A 90 14.21 14.97 -1.65
N ASP A 91 14.80 15.45 -2.75
CA ASP A 91 15.48 14.62 -3.73
C ASP A 91 16.69 13.89 -3.11
N ALA A 92 17.45 14.57 -2.22
CA ALA A 92 18.56 13.95 -1.52
C ALA A 92 18.08 12.87 -0.52
N GLN A 93 16.99 13.11 0.20
CA GLN A 93 16.36 12.13 1.10
C GLN A 93 15.83 10.93 0.34
N GLU A 94 15.22 11.15 -0.84
CA GLU A 94 14.73 10.09 -1.72
C GLU A 94 15.87 9.14 -2.12
N VAL A 95 17.02 9.68 -2.55
CA VAL A 95 18.20 8.87 -2.88
C VAL A 95 18.66 8.04 -1.67
N ILE A 96 18.64 8.59 -0.46
CA ILE A 96 19.01 7.83 0.75
C ILE A 96 18.00 6.71 1.02
N ALA A 97 16.70 7.00 0.94
CA ALA A 97 15.64 6.02 1.14
C ALA A 97 15.69 4.90 0.09
N GLU A 98 15.97 5.22 -1.17
CA GLU A 98 16.07 4.23 -2.26
C GLU A 98 17.24 3.27 -2.09
N ASN A 99 18.36 3.74 -1.55
CA ASN A 99 19.55 2.92 -1.30
C ASN A 99 19.57 2.28 0.11
N HIS A 100 18.49 2.43 0.89
CA HIS A 100 18.42 1.81 2.20
C HIS A 100 18.27 0.28 2.07
N PRO A 101 18.99 -0.56 2.85
CA PRO A 101 18.95 -2.02 2.72
C PRO A 101 17.55 -2.63 2.84
N LEU A 102 16.68 -2.04 3.67
CA LEU A 102 15.28 -2.48 3.78
C LEU A 102 14.49 -2.24 2.49
N HIS A 103 14.75 -1.12 1.80
CA HIS A 103 14.12 -0.83 0.51
C HIS A 103 14.66 -1.75 -0.58
N GLU A 104 15.98 -1.97 -0.65
CA GLU A 104 16.59 -2.93 -1.58
C GLU A 104 16.00 -4.34 -1.43
N LEU A 105 15.75 -4.78 -0.20
CA LEU A 105 15.11 -6.07 0.08
C LEU A 105 13.65 -6.10 -0.39
N SER A 106 12.91 -5.00 -0.25
CA SER A 106 11.55 -4.88 -0.77
C SER A 106 11.50 -4.84 -2.30
N GLU A 107 12.54 -4.28 -2.93
CA GLU A 107 12.78 -4.30 -4.37
C GLU A 107 13.05 -5.72 -4.88
N GLU A 108 13.86 -6.50 -4.15
CA GLU A 108 14.09 -7.91 -4.44
C GLU A 108 12.79 -8.72 -4.33
N TYR A 109 11.99 -8.47 -3.29
CA TYR A 109 10.69 -9.11 -3.08
C TYR A 109 9.77 -8.93 -4.29
N TRP A 110 9.50 -7.69 -4.73
CA TRP A 110 8.54 -7.49 -5.81
C TRP A 110 9.05 -8.07 -7.13
N LYS A 111 10.36 -8.00 -7.40
CA LYS A 111 10.96 -8.58 -8.62
C LYS A 111 10.81 -10.09 -8.65
N LYS A 112 11.15 -10.78 -7.56
CA LYS A 112 11.00 -12.24 -7.45
C LYS A 112 9.54 -12.66 -7.47
N GLY A 113 8.69 -11.97 -6.71
CA GLY A 113 7.25 -12.24 -6.71
C GLY A 113 6.64 -12.05 -8.10
N LYS A 114 7.00 -10.98 -8.82
CA LYS A 114 6.53 -10.75 -10.19
C LYS A 114 7.02 -11.81 -11.16
N ALA A 115 8.30 -12.18 -11.09
CA ALA A 115 8.86 -13.22 -11.93
C ALA A 115 8.16 -14.58 -11.70
N TRP A 116 7.83 -14.90 -10.45
CA TRP A 116 7.06 -16.11 -10.12
C TRP A 116 5.62 -16.04 -10.66
N LEU A 117 4.93 -14.91 -10.48
CA LEU A 117 3.56 -14.71 -11.01
C LEU A 117 3.49 -14.77 -12.53
N ASP A 118 4.55 -14.34 -13.23
CA ASP A 118 4.64 -14.39 -14.70
C ASP A 118 5.05 -15.77 -15.24
N SER A 119 5.47 -16.69 -14.36
CA SER A 119 5.90 -18.02 -14.75
C SER A 119 4.73 -18.92 -15.17
N THR A 120 5.04 -20.11 -15.69
CA THR A 120 4.03 -21.13 -16.02
C THR A 120 3.63 -21.97 -14.83
N VAL A 121 4.34 -21.88 -13.69
CA VAL A 121 4.19 -22.76 -12.51
C VAL A 121 2.73 -22.93 -12.11
N LEU A 122 2.00 -21.83 -11.92
CA LEU A 122 0.60 -21.88 -11.53
C LEU A 122 -0.26 -22.59 -12.58
N LYS A 123 -0.06 -22.30 -13.88
CA LYS A 123 -0.81 -22.94 -14.96
C LYS A 123 -0.52 -24.44 -15.04
N ASP A 124 0.73 -24.81 -14.84
CA ASP A 124 1.18 -26.20 -14.86
C ASP A 124 0.55 -26.98 -13.68
N HIS A 125 0.46 -26.38 -12.49
CA HIS A 125 -0.23 -26.99 -11.35
C HIS A 125 -1.74 -27.09 -11.53
N LEU A 126 -2.38 -26.11 -12.17
CA LEU A 126 -3.80 -26.18 -12.51
C LEU A 126 -4.10 -27.35 -13.47
N LEU A 127 -3.22 -27.56 -14.45
CA LEU A 127 -3.32 -28.73 -15.35
C LEU A 127 -3.10 -30.03 -14.58
N GLN A 128 -2.13 -30.08 -13.67
CA GLN A 128 -1.86 -31.25 -12.83
C GLN A 128 -3.05 -31.62 -11.93
N TRP A 129 -3.67 -30.64 -11.27
CA TRP A 129 -4.87 -30.89 -10.45
C TRP A 129 -6.03 -31.41 -11.28
N LYS A 130 -6.20 -30.88 -12.49
CA LYS A 130 -7.22 -31.37 -13.43
C LYS A 130 -6.96 -32.84 -13.79
N ASP A 131 -5.73 -33.19 -14.14
CA ASP A 131 -5.36 -34.58 -14.47
C ASP A 131 -5.59 -35.53 -13.28
N TRP A 132 -5.25 -35.10 -12.05
CA TRP A 132 -5.50 -35.89 -10.84
C TRP A 132 -6.99 -36.10 -10.55
N VAL A 133 -7.83 -35.11 -10.85
CA VAL A 133 -9.29 -35.25 -10.77
C VAL A 133 -9.80 -36.26 -11.80
N GLU A 134 -9.35 -36.16 -13.05
CA GLU A 134 -9.75 -37.07 -14.13
C GLU A 134 -9.32 -38.53 -13.87
N MET A 135 -8.15 -38.72 -13.23
CA MET A 135 -7.65 -40.03 -12.81
C MET A 135 -8.30 -40.55 -11.50
N GLY A 136 -9.12 -39.73 -10.82
CA GLY A 136 -9.76 -40.08 -9.56
C GLY A 136 -8.80 -40.15 -8.36
N THR A 137 -7.60 -39.57 -8.47
CA THR A 137 -6.61 -39.50 -7.38
C THR A 137 -6.76 -38.26 -6.51
N LEU A 138 -7.56 -37.28 -6.96
CA LEU A 138 -7.95 -36.09 -6.21
C LEU A 138 -9.47 -35.93 -6.27
N GLU A 139 -10.11 -35.70 -5.13
CA GLU A 139 -11.54 -35.40 -5.10
C GLU A 139 -11.82 -34.01 -5.69
N VAL A 140 -12.88 -33.90 -6.51
CA VAL A 140 -13.30 -32.63 -7.14
C VAL A 140 -13.45 -31.51 -6.10
N LYS A 141 -14.09 -31.81 -4.96
CA LYS A 141 -14.29 -30.82 -3.89
C LYS A 141 -12.97 -30.30 -3.29
N VAL A 142 -11.95 -31.15 -3.22
CA VAL A 142 -10.63 -30.75 -2.72
C VAL A 142 -9.95 -29.88 -3.77
N ALA A 143 -10.01 -30.24 -5.04
CA ALA A 143 -9.48 -29.42 -6.13
C ALA A 143 -10.13 -28.03 -6.19
N GLU A 144 -11.46 -27.95 -6.06
CA GLU A 144 -12.21 -26.70 -5.99
C GLU A 144 -11.79 -25.84 -4.78
N SER A 145 -11.61 -26.46 -3.60
CA SER A 145 -11.13 -25.77 -2.41
C SER A 145 -9.72 -25.21 -2.60
N ASN A 146 -8.81 -26.01 -3.16
CA ASN A 146 -7.43 -25.60 -3.42
C ASN A 146 -7.37 -24.45 -4.42
N LEU A 147 -8.17 -24.50 -5.49
CA LEU A 147 -8.26 -23.43 -6.48
C LEU A 147 -8.71 -22.12 -5.83
N LYS A 148 -9.77 -22.17 -5.02
CA LYS A 148 -10.27 -20.99 -4.31
C LYS A 148 -9.22 -20.40 -3.37
N SER A 149 -8.52 -21.23 -2.60
CA SER A 149 -7.43 -20.77 -1.73
C SER A 149 -6.27 -20.16 -2.50
N ALA A 150 -5.92 -20.73 -3.66
CA ALA A 150 -4.90 -20.17 -4.54
C ALA A 150 -5.33 -18.81 -5.10
N GLU A 151 -6.56 -18.68 -5.60
CA GLU A 151 -7.12 -17.42 -6.10
C GLU A 151 -7.11 -16.32 -5.03
N GLU A 152 -7.58 -16.64 -3.82
CA GLU A 152 -7.58 -15.70 -2.69
C GLU A 152 -6.16 -15.25 -2.31
N ALA A 153 -5.19 -16.17 -2.32
CA ALA A 153 -3.79 -15.86 -2.05
C ALA A 153 -3.19 -14.99 -3.17
N LEU A 154 -3.47 -15.29 -4.43
CA LEU A 154 -2.97 -14.54 -5.58
C LEU A 154 -3.51 -13.10 -5.61
N ASP A 155 -4.76 -12.89 -5.23
CA ASP A 155 -5.33 -11.54 -5.08
C ASP A 155 -4.52 -10.73 -4.05
N VAL A 156 -4.24 -11.33 -2.89
CA VAL A 156 -3.49 -10.67 -1.81
C VAL A 156 -2.06 -10.38 -2.23
N ILE A 157 -1.39 -11.35 -2.87
CA ILE A 157 -0.02 -11.18 -3.35
C ILE A 157 0.04 -10.05 -4.37
N GLN A 158 -0.81 -10.07 -5.39
CA GLN A 158 -0.82 -9.06 -6.45
C GLN A 158 -1.10 -7.67 -5.89
N TRP A 159 -2.03 -7.55 -4.94
CA TRP A 159 -2.34 -6.27 -4.30
C TRP A 159 -1.13 -5.68 -3.56
N PHE A 160 -0.44 -6.50 -2.76
CA PHE A 160 0.66 -6.03 -1.92
C PHE A 160 2.03 -6.03 -2.60
N LEU A 161 2.17 -6.66 -3.76
CA LEU A 161 3.45 -6.84 -4.47
C LEU A 161 4.18 -5.51 -4.68
N PHE A 162 3.48 -4.52 -5.24
CA PHE A 162 4.03 -3.19 -5.52
C PHE A 162 3.79 -2.20 -4.39
N MET A 163 2.82 -2.47 -3.51
CA MET A 163 2.51 -1.59 -2.39
C MET A 163 3.61 -1.60 -1.33
N ILE A 164 4.14 -2.77 -0.99
CA ILE A 164 5.18 -2.94 0.04
C ILE A 164 6.41 -2.05 -0.23
N PRO A 165 7.08 -2.11 -1.40
CA PRO A 165 8.27 -1.29 -1.65
C PRO A 165 7.96 0.22 -1.59
N VAL A 166 6.82 0.66 -2.14
CA VAL A 166 6.40 2.07 -2.09
C VAL A 166 6.20 2.55 -0.65
N LYS A 167 5.58 1.73 0.21
CA LYS A 167 5.35 2.09 1.61
C LYS A 167 6.62 2.07 2.46
N ILE A 168 7.53 1.12 2.22
CA ILE A 168 8.83 1.10 2.87
C ILE A 168 9.64 2.34 2.50
N LYS A 169 9.75 2.65 1.21
CA LYS A 169 10.47 3.84 0.75
C LYS A 169 9.93 5.12 1.40
N ARG A 170 8.60 5.27 1.38
CA ARG A 170 7.94 6.42 1.99
C ARG A 170 8.20 6.51 3.49
N ALA A 171 8.11 5.40 4.23
CA ALA A 171 8.37 5.44 5.68
C ALA A 171 9.82 5.88 5.99
N LEU A 172 10.78 5.41 5.19
CA LEU A 172 12.19 5.79 5.30
C LEU A 172 12.40 7.27 4.95
N HIS A 173 11.76 7.76 3.90
CA HIS A 173 11.78 9.18 3.53
C HIS A 173 11.16 10.05 4.64
N ASP A 174 9.95 9.72 5.09
CA ASP A 174 9.23 10.43 6.17
C ASP A 174 10.07 10.49 7.47
N GLN A 175 10.87 9.46 7.75
CA GLN A 175 11.78 9.42 8.90
C GLN A 175 12.99 10.37 8.74
N LEU A 176 13.53 10.49 7.52
CA LEU A 176 14.68 11.36 7.22
C LEU A 176 14.30 12.85 7.20
N ASP A 177 13.04 13.15 6.88
CA ASP A 177 12.51 14.51 6.91
C ASP A 177 12.38 15.06 8.33
N GLY A 178 12.23 14.19 9.33
CA GLY A 178 12.16 14.57 10.74
C GLY A 178 10.91 15.38 11.12
N PHE A 179 10.03 15.70 10.16
CA PHE A 179 8.80 16.47 10.36
C PHE A 179 7.93 15.91 11.49
N TRP A 180 7.89 14.58 11.63
CA TRP A 180 7.05 13.93 12.63
C TRP A 180 7.69 13.78 14.01
N GLU A 181 8.96 14.17 14.22
CA GLU A 181 9.66 13.98 15.50
C GLU A 181 9.03 14.75 16.67
N GLU A 182 8.30 15.83 16.38
CA GLU A 182 7.61 16.65 17.39
C GLU A 182 6.28 16.05 17.86
N TYR A 183 5.78 15.01 17.16
CA TYR A 183 4.51 14.37 17.46
C TYR A 183 4.70 13.16 18.36
N GLU A 184 3.69 12.90 19.19
CA GLU A 184 3.65 11.69 20.01
C GLU A 184 3.60 10.43 19.12
N GLU A 185 4.15 9.31 19.61
CA GLU A 185 4.30 8.08 18.82
C GLU A 185 2.97 7.53 18.27
N HIS A 186 1.85 7.83 18.94
CA HIS A 186 0.53 7.39 18.52
C HIS A 186 -0.06 8.19 17.35
N GLU A 187 0.52 9.35 17.03
CA GLU A 187 0.12 10.27 15.95
C GLU A 187 1.22 10.45 14.88
N ARG A 188 2.41 9.88 15.12
CA ARG A 188 3.60 10.02 14.26
C ARG A 188 3.39 9.37 12.88
N GLY A 189 3.32 10.19 11.83
CA GLY A 189 2.95 9.74 10.50
C GLY A 189 3.94 8.76 9.85
N ASP A 190 5.23 8.89 10.12
CA ASP A 190 6.27 7.95 9.69
C ASP A 190 6.03 6.54 10.28
N LEU A 191 5.66 6.45 11.56
CA LEU A 191 5.26 5.22 12.23
C LEU A 191 3.95 4.67 11.65
N GLY A 192 3.02 5.54 11.28
CA GLY A 192 1.79 5.15 10.56
C GLY A 192 2.08 4.51 9.21
N THR A 193 2.96 5.10 8.40
CA THR A 193 3.38 4.51 7.11
C THR A 193 4.09 3.17 7.33
N ALA A 194 5.00 3.09 8.31
CA ALA A 194 5.68 1.85 8.67
C ALA A 194 4.69 0.76 9.13
N LYS A 195 3.66 1.11 9.91
CA LYS A 195 2.61 0.18 10.34
C LYS A 195 1.83 -0.41 9.16
N ILE A 196 1.52 0.40 8.14
CA ILE A 196 0.88 -0.10 6.91
C ILE A 196 1.81 -1.03 6.13
N ALA A 197 3.11 -0.71 6.04
CA ALA A 197 4.08 -1.62 5.45
C ALA A 197 4.13 -2.96 6.20
N ALA A 198 4.16 -2.93 7.54
CA ALA A 198 4.17 -4.13 8.39
C ALA A 198 2.95 -5.04 8.11
N ILE A 199 1.75 -4.46 8.11
CA ILE A 199 0.49 -5.18 7.86
C ILE A 199 0.48 -5.77 6.44
N SER A 200 1.01 -5.01 5.45
CA SER A 200 1.11 -5.47 4.06
C SER A 200 2.04 -6.67 3.93
N ILE A 201 3.20 -6.62 4.59
CA ILE A 201 4.17 -7.73 4.64
C ILE A 201 3.54 -8.96 5.31
N GLU A 202 2.82 -8.78 6.43
CA GLU A 202 2.17 -9.89 7.14
C GLU A 202 1.11 -10.58 6.26
N ARG A 203 0.24 -9.81 5.62
CA ARG A 203 -0.79 -10.34 4.72
C ARG A 203 -0.18 -11.06 3.52
N SER A 204 0.84 -10.45 2.91
CA SER A 204 1.57 -11.06 1.82
C SER A 204 2.24 -12.37 2.26
N THR A 205 2.87 -12.39 3.43
CA THR A 205 3.50 -13.60 4.01
C THR A 205 2.50 -14.72 4.18
N SER A 206 1.31 -14.44 4.73
CA SER A 206 0.25 -15.44 4.87
C SER A 206 -0.21 -15.99 3.51
N ALA A 207 -0.37 -15.14 2.50
CA ALA A 207 -0.77 -15.58 1.17
C ALA A 207 0.31 -16.44 0.47
N TRP A 208 1.59 -16.05 0.57
CA TRP A 208 2.69 -16.87 0.07
C TRP A 208 2.82 -18.22 0.80
N LYS A 209 2.54 -18.26 2.11
CA LYS A 209 2.47 -19.51 2.87
C LYS A 209 1.36 -20.42 2.36
N THR A 210 0.17 -19.87 2.09
CA THR A 210 -0.94 -20.62 1.49
C THR A 210 -0.53 -21.21 0.14
N LEU A 211 0.15 -20.45 -0.73
CA LEU A 211 0.66 -21.00 -2.00
C LEU A 211 1.72 -22.09 -1.77
N HIS A 212 2.62 -21.93 -0.80
CA HIS A 212 3.63 -22.94 -0.49
C HIS A 212 3.02 -24.23 0.06
N GLU A 213 1.95 -24.15 0.86
CA GLU A 213 1.20 -25.32 1.34
C GLU A 213 0.51 -26.07 0.19
N LEU A 214 0.01 -25.34 -0.81
CA LEU A 214 -0.63 -25.92 -1.99
C LEU A 214 0.39 -26.48 -2.99
N LEU A 215 1.58 -25.87 -3.06
CA LEU A 215 2.65 -26.14 -4.02
C LEU A 215 3.99 -26.43 -3.31
N PRO A 216 4.08 -27.47 -2.45
CA PRO A 216 5.25 -27.71 -1.61
C PRO A 216 6.56 -28.04 -2.37
N GLN A 217 6.44 -28.41 -3.64
CA GLN A 217 7.54 -28.70 -4.56
C GLN A 217 8.23 -27.45 -5.12
N GLU A 218 7.60 -26.27 -5.01
CA GLU A 218 8.13 -25.01 -5.53
C GLU A 218 9.06 -24.36 -4.51
N GLU A 219 10.37 -24.64 -4.63
CA GLU A 219 11.40 -24.15 -3.70
C GLU A 219 11.51 -22.61 -3.72
N GLU A 220 11.22 -21.96 -4.86
CA GLU A 220 11.25 -20.50 -5.01
C GLU A 220 10.29 -19.77 -4.04
N LEU A 221 9.22 -20.45 -3.59
CA LEU A 221 8.29 -19.89 -2.61
C LEU A 221 8.97 -19.71 -1.24
N ILE A 222 9.91 -20.58 -0.88
CA ILE A 222 10.69 -20.48 0.36
C ILE A 222 11.61 -19.26 0.31
N ASP A 223 12.22 -18.98 -0.85
CA ASP A 223 13.06 -17.80 -1.04
C ASP A 223 12.26 -16.51 -0.84
N ILE A 224 11.06 -16.43 -1.43
CA ILE A 224 10.16 -15.28 -1.27
C ILE A 224 9.75 -15.10 0.20
N LEU A 225 9.38 -16.19 0.87
CA LEU A 225 9.05 -16.17 2.30
C LEU A 225 10.23 -15.72 3.17
N SER A 226 11.46 -16.14 2.82
CA SER A 226 12.67 -15.70 3.51
C SER A 226 12.90 -14.19 3.39
N ILE A 227 12.64 -13.62 2.21
CA ILE A 227 12.74 -12.18 1.98
C ILE A 227 11.71 -11.43 2.82
N LEU A 228 10.46 -11.88 2.83
CA LEU A 228 9.40 -11.28 3.64
C LEU A 228 9.71 -11.32 5.14
N GLU A 229 10.25 -12.43 5.65
CA GLU A 229 10.67 -12.55 7.04
C GLU A 229 11.80 -11.57 7.39
N LYS A 230 12.83 -11.48 6.53
CA LYS A 230 13.93 -10.50 6.68
C LYS A 230 13.40 -9.07 6.66
N MET A 231 12.42 -8.78 5.80
CA MET A 231 11.81 -7.46 5.67
C MET A 231 11.01 -7.09 6.91
N GLN A 232 10.25 -8.04 7.47
CA GLN A 232 9.52 -7.83 8.73
C GLN A 232 10.48 -7.50 9.89
N LYS A 233 11.60 -8.22 9.98
CA LYS A 233 12.65 -7.95 10.98
C LYS A 233 13.31 -6.59 10.77
N GLY A 234 13.74 -6.30 9.55
CA GLY A 234 14.37 -5.02 9.22
C GLY A 234 13.45 -3.82 9.45
N LEU A 235 12.16 -3.95 9.15
CA LEU A 235 11.17 -2.91 9.45
C LEU A 235 11.07 -2.65 10.97
N LEU A 236 11.05 -3.70 11.79
CA LEU A 236 11.02 -3.57 13.25
C LEU A 236 12.32 -2.95 13.80
N GLU A 237 13.47 -3.24 13.20
CA GLU A 237 14.75 -2.64 13.58
C GLU A 237 14.77 -1.13 13.29
N VAL A 238 14.24 -0.70 12.13
CA VAL A 238 14.21 0.72 11.72
C VAL A 238 13.10 1.49 12.44
N PHE A 239 11.94 0.88 12.65
CA PHE A 239 10.75 1.49 13.24
C PHE A 239 10.25 0.71 14.47
N PRO A 240 11.03 0.60 15.57
CA PRO A 240 10.68 -0.27 16.71
C PRO A 240 9.33 0.04 17.35
N ASN A 241 8.81 1.25 17.16
CA ASN A 241 7.58 1.73 17.76
C ASN A 241 6.42 1.88 16.75
N TYR A 242 6.50 1.34 15.52
CA TYR A 242 5.44 1.49 14.52
C TYR A 242 4.06 1.04 15.04
N SER A 243 4.04 0.06 15.94
CA SER A 243 2.81 -0.50 16.51
C SER A 243 2.07 0.49 17.42
N LYS A 244 2.76 1.50 17.97
CA LYS A 244 2.18 2.52 18.84
C LYS A 244 1.29 3.51 18.09
N PHE A 245 1.54 3.72 16.79
CA PHE A 245 0.68 4.53 15.94
C PHE A 245 -0.74 3.97 15.92
N ILE A 246 -1.75 4.82 16.09
CA ILE A 246 -3.16 4.41 16.08
C ILE A 246 -3.77 4.80 14.73
N ARG A 247 -4.17 3.81 13.92
CA ARG A 247 -4.84 4.08 12.64
C ARG A 247 -6.30 4.45 12.92
N PRO A 248 -6.73 5.69 12.60
CA PRO A 248 -8.11 6.13 12.82
C PRO A 248 -9.12 5.17 12.21
N GLY A 249 -10.03 4.64 13.02
CA GLY A 249 -11.08 3.73 12.57
C GLY A 249 -10.67 2.28 12.35
N PHE A 250 -9.38 1.94 12.37
CA PHE A 250 -8.91 0.56 12.15
C PHE A 250 -8.36 -0.12 13.40
N ASP A 251 -7.82 0.65 14.35
CA ASP A 251 -7.14 0.14 15.56
C ASP A 251 -7.88 0.50 16.87
N ASP A 252 -9.15 0.92 16.77
CA ASP A 252 -10.01 1.32 17.91
C ASP A 252 -10.50 0.14 18.75
#